data_AF-A0A8S3BTJ3-F1
#
_entry.id   AF-A0A8S3BTJ3-F1
#
_cell.length_a   1.000
_cell.length_b   1.000
_cell.length_c   1.000
_cell.angle_alpha   90.00
_cell.angle_beta   90.00
_cell.angle_gamma   90.00
#
_symmetry.space_group_name_H-M   'P 1'
#
loop_
_entity.id
_entity.type
_entity.pdbx_description
1 polymer ?
#
loop_
_entity_poly.entity_id
_entity_poly.type
_entity_poly.pdbx_seq_one_letter_code
_entity_poly.pdbx_strand_id
1 'polypeptide(L)' 'PVYQRGGAIIPQRLRKRRAAMLAIHDPITLVVALDRNNEAVGELYLDDGQTYDYRQKHQFIHR' A
#
# COMPACT_ATOMS: atom_id res chain seq x y z
N PRO A 1 15.39 -5.17 14.71
CA PRO A 1 14.24 -4.41 15.24
C PRO A 1 13.72 -3.47 14.13
N VAL A 2 12.41 -3.23 14.05
CA VAL A 2 11.78 -2.36 13.05
C VAL A 2 10.83 -1.39 13.75
N TYR A 3 10.86 -0.12 13.38
CA TYR A 3 10.03 0.94 13.96
C TYR A 3 9.36 1.74 12.83
N GLN A 4 8.11 2.15 13.06
CA GLN A 4 7.37 3.05 12.17
C GLN A 4 7.47 4.49 12.70
N ARG A 5 7.81 5.43 11.82
CA ARG A 5 7.85 6.86 12.15
C ARG A 5 6.41 7.36 12.38
N GLY A 6 6.19 8.15 13.44
CA GLY A 6 4.94 8.90 13.61
C GLY A 6 4.74 9.90 12.48
N GLY A 7 3.50 10.07 12.03
CA GLY A 7 3.14 10.87 10.86
C GLY A 7 3.02 10.05 9.56
N ALA A 8 3.17 8.73 9.62
CA ALA A 8 3.19 7.87 8.44
C ALA A 8 2.05 6.83 8.44
N ILE A 9 1.41 6.66 7.28
CA ILE A 9 0.47 5.57 7.00
C ILE A 9 1.16 4.57 6.08
N ILE A 10 1.23 3.30 6.51
CA ILE A 10 1.85 2.22 5.70
C ILE A 10 0.76 1.22 5.29
N PRO A 11 0.46 1.07 3.98
CA PRO A 11 -0.43 0.02 3.49
C PRO A 11 0.28 -1.34 3.52
N GLN A 12 -0.43 -2.38 3.97
CA GLN A 12 0.10 -3.74 4.09
C GLN A 12 -0.92 -4.78 3.63
N ARG A 13 -0.44 -5.84 2.95
CA ARG A 13 -1.22 -7.06 2.71
C ARG A 13 -0.88 -8.10 3.78
N LEU A 14 -1.69 -8.16 4.83
CA LEU A 14 -1.43 -9.02 5.99
C LEU A 14 -1.79 -10.49 5.77
N ARG A 15 -2.60 -10.80 4.74
CA ARG A 15 -2.92 -12.17 4.36
C ARG A 15 -1.72 -12.80 3.67
N LYS A 16 -1.01 -13.69 4.35
CA LYS A 16 0.13 -14.41 3.77
C LYS A 16 -0.34 -15.33 2.65
N ARG A 17 0.31 -15.23 1.49
CA ARG A 17 0.09 -16.09 0.32
C ARG A 17 1.41 -16.77 -0.09
N ARG A 18 1.33 -17.75 -0.98
CA ARG A 18 2.51 -18.47 -1.51
C ARG A 18 3.35 -17.64 -2.48
N ALA A 19 2.75 -16.61 -3.08
CA ALA A 19 3.39 -15.68 -4.01
C ALA A 19 2.65 -14.34 -4.01
N ALA A 20 3.33 -13.25 -4.41
CA ALA A 20 2.77 -11.91 -4.40
C ALA A 20 1.51 -11.76 -5.28
N MET A 21 1.51 -12.36 -6.48
CA MET A 21 0.37 -12.32 -7.41
C MET A 21 -0.90 -12.93 -6.82
N LEU A 22 -0.78 -13.93 -5.95
CA LEU A 22 -1.94 -14.56 -5.30
C LEU A 22 -2.60 -13.64 -4.26
N ALA A 23 -1.93 -12.55 -3.87
CA ALA A 23 -2.46 -11.54 -2.96
C ALA A 23 -2.99 -10.30 -3.69
N ILE A 24 -3.02 -10.27 -5.02
CA ILE A 24 -3.33 -9.05 -5.78
C ILE A 24 -4.71 -8.47 -5.47
N HIS A 25 -5.68 -9.33 -5.14
CA HIS A 25 -7.05 -8.94 -4.76
C HIS A 25 -7.30 -9.08 -3.25
N ASP A 26 -6.28 -9.34 -2.44
CA ASP A 26 -6.45 -9.34 -0.99
C ASP A 26 -6.66 -7.91 -0.48
N PRO A 27 -7.48 -7.73 0.57
CA PRO A 27 -7.69 -6.42 1.17
C PRO A 27 -6.40 -5.89 1.78
N ILE A 28 -6.30 -4.55 1.78
CA ILE A 28 -5.17 -3.82 2.33
C ILE A 28 -5.52 -3.37 3.75
N THR A 29 -4.57 -3.55 4.67
CA THR A 29 -4.61 -2.98 6.02
C THR A 29 -3.76 -1.71 6.04
N LEU A 30 -4.32 -0.59 6.48
CA LEU A 30 -3.57 0.65 6.67
C LEU A 30 -3.08 0.72 8.12
N VAL A 31 -1.77 0.75 8.31
CA VAL A 31 -1.18 0.96 9.64
C VAL A 31 -0.88 2.44 9.80
N VAL A 32 -1.69 3.12 10.61
CA VAL A 32 -1.63 4.56 10.86
C VAL A 32 -0.82 4.81 12.14
N ALA A 33 0.35 5.42 12.02
CA ALA A 33 1.13 5.88 13.16
C ALA A 33 1.05 7.40 13.22
N LEU A 34 0.31 7.94 14.19
CA LEU A 34 0.15 9.38 14.37
C LEU A 34 1.46 10.04 14.85
N ASP A 35 1.68 11.28 14.44
CA ASP A 35 2.74 12.12 15.01
C ASP A 35 2.27 12.86 16.28
N ARG A 36 3.06 13.82 16.75
CA ARG A 36 2.74 14.63 17.95
C ARG A 36 1.53 15.55 17.76
N ASN A 37 1.13 15.82 16.52
CA ASN A 37 -0.01 16.67 16.17
C ASN A 37 -1.28 15.83 15.90
N ASN A 38 -1.24 14.51 16.11
CA ASN A 38 -2.28 13.55 15.72
C ASN A 38 -2.51 13.48 14.20
N GLU A 39 -1.48 13.77 13.40
CA GLU A 39 -1.55 13.71 11.95
C GLU A 39 -0.77 12.51 11.40
N ALA A 40 -1.16 12.03 10.22
CA ALA A 40 -0.41 11.04 9.46
C ALA A 40 -0.75 11.11 7.97
N VAL A 41 0.25 10.88 7.13
CA VAL A 41 0.11 10.83 5.66
C VAL A 41 0.78 9.57 5.13
N GLY A 42 0.23 9.01 4.07
CA GLY A 42 0.84 7.95 3.29
C GLY A 42 0.13 7.82 1.97
N GLU A 43 0.76 7.12 1.03
CA GLU A 43 0.24 6.92 -0.31
C GLU A 43 0.11 5.43 -0.60
N LEU A 44 -0.84 5.08 -1.46
CA LEU A 44 -1.08 3.74 -1.95
C LEU A 44 -1.14 3.78 -3.48
N TYR A 45 -0.21 3.08 -4.13
CA TYR A 45 -0.22 2.83 -5.57
C TYR A 45 -0.55 1.37 -5.86
N LEU A 46 -1.49 1.11 -6.78
CA LEU A 46 -1.90 -0.22 -7.24
C LEU A 46 -2.10 -0.24 -8.75
N ASP A 47 -1.49 -1.19 -9.44
CA ASP A 47 -1.77 -1.55 -10.83
C ASP A 47 -1.90 -3.08 -10.95
N ASP A 48 -1.85 -3.62 -12.18
CA ASP A 48 -1.93 -5.05 -12.42
C ASP A 48 -0.64 -5.83 -12.05
N GLY A 49 0.46 -5.11 -11.74
CA GLY A 49 1.76 -5.67 -11.37
C GLY A 49 2.49 -6.45 -12.45
N GLN A 50 2.03 -6.43 -13.71
CA GLN A 50 2.59 -7.26 -14.79
C GLN A 50 2.78 -6.52 -16.12
N THR A 51 1.89 -5.59 -16.47
CA THR A 51 1.90 -4.94 -17.79
C THR A 51 2.38 -3.48 -17.69
N TYR A 52 2.40 -2.80 -18.84
CA TYR A 52 2.65 -1.36 -18.92
C TYR A 52 1.35 -0.53 -19.01
N ASP A 53 0.20 -1.12 -18.69
CA ASP A 53 -1.11 -0.46 -18.81
C ASP A 53 -1.25 0.75 -17.87
N TYR A 54 -0.49 0.80 -16.78
CA TYR A 54 -0.41 2.00 -15.94
C TYR A 54 0.09 3.24 -16.72
N ARG A 55 0.98 3.04 -17.69
CA ARG A 55 1.56 4.10 -18.52
C ARG A 55 0.77 4.35 -19.80
N GLN A 56 0.34 3.28 -20.46
CA GLN A 56 -0.31 3.36 -21.77
C GLN A 56 -1.80 3.69 -21.66
N LYS A 57 -2.47 3.14 -20.64
CA LYS A 57 -3.92 3.21 -20.47
C LYS A 57 -4.34 3.91 -19.17
N HIS A 58 -3.39 4.38 -18.37
CA HIS A 58 -3.63 4.98 -17.05
C HIS A 58 -4.42 4.03 -16.12
N GLN A 59 -4.17 2.72 -16.23
CA GLN A 59 -4.84 1.71 -15.40
C GLN A 59 -4.07 1.49 -14.10
N PHE A 60 -4.29 2.38 -13.14
CA PHE A 60 -3.77 2.26 -11.79
C PHE A 60 -4.69 3.02 -10.82
N ILE A 61 -4.49 2.79 -9.52
CA ILE A 61 -5.07 3.56 -8.42
C ILE A 61 -3.90 4.17 -7.66
N HIS A 62 -3.93 5.49 -7.45
CA HIS A 62 -2.99 6.22 -6.58
C HIS A 62 -3.77 7.15 -5.66
N ARG A 63 -3.62 6.99 -4.34
CA ARG A 63 -4.38 7.69 -3.30
C ARG A 63 -3.53 7.97 -2.07
#